data_AF-A0A7C2F3H4-F1
#
_entry.id   AF-A0A7C2F3H4-F1
#
_cell.length_a   1.000
_cell.length_b   1.000
_cell.length_c   1.000
_cell.angle_alpha   90.00
_cell.angle_beta   90.00
_cell.angle_gamma   90.00
#
_symmetry.space_group_name_H-M   'P 1'
#
loop_
_entity.id
_entity.type
_entity.pdbx_description
1 polymer ?
#
loop_
_entity_poly.entity_id
_entity_poly.type
_entity_poly.pdbx_seq_one_letter_code
_entity_poly.pdbx_strand_id
1 'polypeptide(L)'
;MFSRTLPIAMAKSVAFASLAPARKVMLCGQGAHGLATHVVARAACERKPVRFICGDNRFDPYALSRFAKSKGVRPEAALRSVLIARAFTAYQLSELVNRLDPSTTDLVVVSGPCSAFFDE
;
A
#
# COMPACT_ATOMS: atom_id res chain seq x y z
N MET A 1 8.28 23.77 11.13
CA MET A 1 7.57 22.63 10.51
C MET A 1 6.11 22.69 10.95
N PHE A 2 5.21 23.16 10.08
CA PHE A 2 3.79 23.27 10.46
C PHE A 2 3.17 21.87 10.47
N SER A 3 2.91 21.34 11.66
CA SER A 3 2.10 20.14 11.81
C SER A 3 0.64 20.52 11.56
N ARG A 4 0.09 20.09 10.43
CA ARG A 4 -1.32 20.29 10.11
C ARG A 4 -2.10 19.11 10.69
N THR A 5 -2.88 19.36 11.73
CA THR A 5 -3.77 18.34 12.31
C THR A 5 -5.07 18.30 11.51
N LEU A 6 -5.55 17.09 11.21
CA LEU A 6 -6.80 16.85 10.49
C LEU A 6 -7.66 15.85 11.29
N PRO A 7 -9.00 15.90 11.18
CA PRO A 7 -9.86 14.92 11.82
C PRO A 7 -9.53 13.49 11.38
N ILE A 8 -9.54 12.54 12.31
CA ILE A 8 -9.22 11.13 12.02
C ILE A 8 -10.16 10.50 10.98
N ALA A 9 -11.41 10.98 10.91
CA ALA A 9 -12.38 10.56 9.91
C ALA A 9 -11.91 10.83 8.46
N MET A 10 -11.04 11.83 8.26
CA MET A 10 -10.47 12.17 6.97
C MET A 10 -9.22 11.36 6.62
N ALA A 11 -8.70 10.51 7.53
CA ALA A 11 -7.42 9.83 7.32
C ALA A 11 -7.37 9.03 6.01
N LYS A 12 -8.47 8.34 5.66
CA LYS A 12 -8.59 7.57 4.41
C LYS A 12 -8.51 8.44 3.16
N SER A 13 -9.26 9.55 3.13
CA SER A 13 -9.28 10.46 1.99
C SER A 13 -7.96 11.22 1.86
N VAL A 14 -7.39 11.66 2.98
CA VAL A 14 -6.09 12.35 3.02
C VAL A 14 -4.96 11.43 2.58
N ALA A 15 -4.91 10.19 3.06
CA ALA A 15 -3.88 9.24 2.65
C ALA A 15 -3.88 9.02 1.14
N PHE A 16 -5.06 8.83 0.55
CA PHE A 16 -5.19 8.66 -0.91
C PHE A 16 -4.93 9.96 -1.70
N ALA A 17 -5.45 11.10 -1.24
CA ALA A 17 -5.24 12.40 -1.90
C ALA A 17 -3.80 12.91 -1.80
N SER A 18 -3.01 12.40 -0.84
CA SER A 18 -1.59 12.72 -0.72
C SER A 18 -0.73 12.01 -1.77
N LEU A 19 -1.29 11.04 -2.50
CA LEU A 19 -0.60 10.32 -3.56
C LEU A 19 -0.54 11.18 -4.82
N ALA A 20 0.66 11.32 -5.36
CA ALA A 20 0.92 11.95 -6.65
C ALA A 20 2.12 11.26 -7.29
N PRO A 21 2.26 11.28 -8.63
CA PRO A 21 3.47 10.80 -9.29
C PRO A 21 4.74 11.41 -8.67
N ALA A 22 5.78 10.59 -8.53
CA ALA A 22 7.07 10.95 -7.91
C ALA A 22 7.00 11.43 -6.44
N ARG A 23 5.85 11.31 -5.75
CA ARG A 23 5.71 11.67 -4.33
C ARG A 23 5.78 10.43 -3.44
N LYS A 24 6.52 10.53 -2.33
CA LYS A 24 6.56 9.51 -1.28
C LYS A 24 5.69 9.96 -0.09
N VAL A 25 4.91 9.04 0.45
CA VAL A 25 4.05 9.26 1.63
C VAL A 25 4.35 8.16 2.64
N MET A 26 4.64 8.54 3.89
CA MET A 26 4.83 7.59 4.99
C MET A 26 3.60 7.60 5.90
N LEU A 27 3.05 6.42 6.16
CA LEU A 27 2.00 6.21 7.16
C LEU A 27 2.63 5.50 8.36
N CYS A 28 2.43 6.04 9.57
CA CYS A 28 2.98 5.46 10.80
C CYS A 28 1.92 5.43 11.93
N GLY A 29 2.15 4.56 12.92
CA GLY A 29 1.23 4.34 14.04
C GLY A 29 0.23 3.20 13.83
N GLN A 30 -0.58 2.94 14.86
CA GLN A 30 -1.47 1.75 14.95
C GLN A 30 -2.46 1.61 13.78
N GLY A 31 -2.88 2.71 13.16
CA GLY A 31 -3.82 2.72 12.03
C GLY A 31 -3.18 2.63 10.65
N ALA A 32 -1.84 2.69 10.54
CA ALA A 32 -1.15 2.83 9.26
C ALA A 32 -1.44 1.66 8.31
N HIS A 33 -1.44 0.43 8.83
CA HIS A 33 -1.74 -0.76 8.04
C HIS A 33 -3.16 -0.72 7.43
N GLY A 34 -4.16 -0.37 8.24
CA GLY A 34 -5.55 -0.25 7.76
C GLY A 34 -5.73 0.84 6.70
N LEU A 35 -5.01 1.96 6.85
CA LEU A 35 -4.98 3.03 5.86
C LEU A 35 -4.30 2.59 4.55
N ALA A 36 -3.17 1.90 4.63
CA ALA A 36 -2.47 1.35 3.47
C ALA A 36 -3.36 0.35 2.71
N THR A 37 -4.02 -0.56 3.42
CA THR A 37 -4.98 -1.50 2.83
C THR A 37 -6.14 -0.78 2.16
N HIS A 38 -6.66 0.30 2.74
CA HIS A 38 -7.69 1.12 2.10
C HIS A 38 -7.20 1.79 0.81
N VAL A 39 -5.97 2.35 0.82
CA VAL A 39 -5.35 2.97 -0.35
C VAL A 39 -5.19 1.95 -1.48
N VAL A 40 -4.61 0.79 -1.18
CA VAL A 40 -4.43 -0.31 -2.15
C VAL A 40 -5.77 -0.75 -2.71
N ALA A 41 -6.77 -0.95 -1.84
CA ALA A 41 -8.08 -1.41 -2.28
C ALA A 41 -8.83 -0.42 -3.15
N ARG A 42 -8.70 0.87 -2.84
CA ARG A 42 -9.24 1.93 -3.70
C ARG A 42 -8.55 1.95 -5.06
N ALA A 43 -7.22 1.97 -5.10
CA ALA A 43 -6.46 1.98 -6.36
C ALA A 43 -6.77 0.75 -7.23
N ALA A 44 -6.84 -0.43 -6.60
CA ALA A 44 -7.16 -1.67 -7.28
C ALA A 44 -8.59 -1.71 -7.86
N CYS A 45 -9.58 -1.14 -7.16
CA CYS A 45 -10.93 -1.01 -7.69
C CYS A 45 -11.00 -0.03 -8.87
N GLU A 46 -10.13 0.97 -8.89
CA GLU A 46 -9.93 1.88 -10.03
C GLU A 46 -9.09 1.24 -11.16
N ARG A 47 -8.74 -0.06 -11.04
CA ARG A 47 -7.89 -0.83 -11.97
C ARG A 47 -6.51 -0.24 -12.20
N LYS A 48 -6.00 0.53 -11.23
CA LYS A 48 -4.63 1.04 -11.26
C LYS A 48 -3.67 -0.08 -10.84
N PRO A 49 -2.61 -0.36 -11.60
CA PRO A 49 -1.57 -1.30 -11.20
C PRO A 49 -0.96 -0.91 -9.85
N VAL A 50 -0.91 -1.86 -8.92
CA VAL A 50 -0.29 -1.70 -7.60
C VAL A 50 0.81 -2.74 -7.44
N ARG A 51 2.02 -2.30 -7.13
CA ARG A 51 3.10 -3.18 -6.67
C ARG A 51 3.17 -3.09 -5.15
N PHE A 52 2.87 -4.20 -4.48
CA PHE A 52 2.86 -4.29 -3.02
C PHE A 52 4.07 -5.11 -2.55
N ILE A 53 5.05 -4.44 -1.94
CA ILE A 53 6.20 -5.07 -1.29
C ILE A 53 5.87 -5.24 0.18
N CYS A 54 5.81 -6.49 0.64
CA CYS A 54 5.33 -6.86 1.96
C CYS A 54 6.48 -7.32 2.87
N GLY A 55 6.84 -6.49 3.86
CA GLY A 55 7.86 -6.78 4.87
C GLY A 55 7.28 -7.17 6.25
N ASP A 56 5.98 -6.94 6.50
CA ASP A 56 5.31 -7.29 7.77
C ASP A 56 4.43 -8.55 7.70
N ASN A 57 4.33 -9.19 6.52
CA ASN A 57 3.43 -10.32 6.27
C ASN A 57 1.95 -10.02 6.59
N ARG A 58 1.50 -8.75 6.45
CA ARG A 58 0.11 -8.35 6.80
C ARG A 58 -0.81 -8.10 5.60
N PHE A 59 -0.37 -8.34 4.37
CA PHE A 59 -1.23 -8.16 3.20
C PHE A 59 -2.52 -9.02 3.30
N ASP A 60 -3.71 -8.39 3.20
CA ASP A 60 -5.02 -9.07 3.29
C ASP A 60 -5.79 -9.02 1.94
N PRO A 61 -5.76 -10.10 1.12
CA PRO A 61 -6.53 -10.17 -0.13
C PRO A 61 -8.06 -10.21 0.10
N TYR A 62 -8.51 -10.62 1.30
CA TYR A 62 -9.92 -10.66 1.63
C TYR A 62 -10.44 -9.26 1.94
N ALA A 63 -9.67 -8.39 2.60
CA ALA A 63 -10.01 -6.97 2.74
C ALA A 63 -10.20 -6.30 1.38
N LEU A 64 -9.31 -6.59 0.44
CA LEU A 64 -9.41 -6.11 -0.93
C LEU A 64 -10.69 -6.61 -1.61
N SER A 65 -10.99 -7.89 -1.48
CA SER A 65 -12.22 -8.50 -2.03
C SER A 65 -13.49 -7.93 -1.42
N ARG A 66 -13.53 -7.73 -0.09
CA ARG A 66 -14.66 -7.11 0.62
C ARG A 66 -14.88 -5.66 0.15
N PHE A 67 -13.79 -4.91 0.00
CA PHE A 67 -13.84 -3.55 -0.50
C PHE A 67 -14.38 -3.50 -1.95
N ALA A 68 -13.88 -4.36 -2.83
CA ALA A 68 -14.35 -4.46 -4.22
C ALA A 68 -15.86 -4.76 -4.29
N LYS A 69 -16.34 -5.75 -3.52
CA LYS A 69 -17.78 -6.06 -3.41
C LYS A 69 -18.59 -4.85 -2.96
N SER A 70 -18.11 -4.11 -1.95
CA SER A 70 -18.79 -2.90 -1.46
C SER A 70 -18.88 -1.77 -2.50
N LYS A 71 -18.08 -1.83 -3.57
CA LYS A 71 -18.06 -0.88 -4.69
C LYS A 71 -18.71 -1.43 -5.96
N GLY A 72 -19.32 -2.62 -5.91
CA GLY A 72 -19.90 -3.27 -7.10
C GLY A 72 -18.84 -3.74 -8.12
N VAL A 73 -17.57 -3.84 -7.72
CA VAL A 73 -16.47 -4.30 -8.56
C VAL A 73 -16.27 -5.79 -8.32
N ARG A 74 -16.07 -6.57 -9.39
CA ARG A 74 -15.71 -7.99 -9.28
C ARG A 74 -14.37 -8.14 -8.55
N PRO A 75 -14.29 -8.91 -7.45
CA PRO A 75 -13.06 -9.09 -6.68
C PRO A 75 -11.85 -9.50 -7.53
N GLU A 76 -12.05 -10.37 -8.51
CA GLU A 76 -11.01 -10.89 -9.39
C GLU A 76 -10.38 -9.78 -10.23
N ALA A 77 -11.19 -8.79 -10.66
CA ALA A 77 -10.69 -7.65 -11.42
C ALA A 77 -9.81 -6.74 -10.56
N ALA A 78 -10.20 -6.52 -9.30
CA ALA A 78 -9.40 -5.75 -8.35
C ALA A 78 -8.11 -6.50 -7.97
N LEU A 79 -8.20 -7.79 -7.63
CA LEU A 79 -7.05 -8.61 -7.25
C LEU A 79 -5.99 -8.70 -8.36
N ARG A 80 -6.41 -8.80 -9.63
CA ARG A 80 -5.49 -8.83 -10.78
C ARG A 80 -4.67 -7.56 -10.98
N SER A 81 -5.10 -6.44 -10.39
CA SER A 81 -4.34 -5.18 -10.47
C SER A 81 -3.22 -5.09 -9.44
N VAL A 82 -3.14 -6.03 -8.48
CA VAL A 82 -2.15 -6.00 -7.40
C VAL A 82 -1.11 -7.11 -7.60
N LEU A 83 0.13 -6.73 -7.86
CA LEU A 83 1.28 -7.62 -7.83
C LEU A 83 1.93 -7.55 -6.45
N ILE A 84 2.13 -8.70 -5.80
CA ILE A 84 2.64 -8.77 -4.43
C ILE A 84 3.99 -9.48 -4.44
N ALA A 85 4.97 -8.89 -3.76
CA ALA A 85 6.25 -9.53 -3.45
C ALA A 85 6.45 -9.51 -1.93
N ARG A 86 6.75 -10.68 -1.35
CA ARG A 86 7.05 -10.81 0.09
C ARG A 86 8.56 -10.86 0.30
N ALA A 87 9.04 -10.08 1.26
CA ALA A 87 10.41 -10.17 1.77
C ALA A 87 10.39 -10.83 3.14
N PHE A 88 11.36 -11.70 3.39
CA PHE A 88 11.57 -12.38 4.68
C PHE A 88 12.82 -11.86 5.41
N THR A 89 13.63 -11.04 4.75
CA THR A 89 14.84 -10.41 5.32
C THR A 89 14.96 -8.96 4.89
N ALA A 90 15.75 -8.16 5.60
CA ALA A 90 16.06 -6.79 5.22
C ALA A 90 16.69 -6.72 3.82
N TYR A 91 17.60 -7.67 3.54
CA TYR A 91 18.27 -7.76 2.25
C TYR A 91 17.28 -8.00 1.10
N GLN A 92 16.34 -8.94 1.26
CA GLN A 92 15.30 -9.20 0.25
C GLN A 92 14.39 -7.99 0.04
N LEU A 93 14.03 -7.29 1.12
CA LEU A 93 13.23 -6.08 1.03
C LEU A 93 13.95 -4.99 0.23
N SER A 94 15.23 -4.75 0.55
CA SER A 94 16.07 -3.77 -0.15
C SER A 94 16.20 -4.12 -1.63
N GLU A 95 16.45 -5.38 -1.96
CA GLU A 95 16.56 -5.84 -3.35
C GLU A 95 15.27 -5.66 -4.14
N LEU A 96 14.11 -5.97 -3.56
CA LEU A 96 12.81 -5.74 -4.20
C LEU A 96 12.55 -4.25 -4.49
N VAL A 97 12.98 -3.37 -3.59
CA VAL A 97 12.87 -1.91 -3.80
C VAL A 97 13.84 -1.45 -4.89
N ASN A 98 15.08 -1.94 -4.91
CA ASN A 98 16.08 -1.58 -5.92
C ASN A 98 15.70 -2.03 -7.34
N ARG A 99 14.94 -3.12 -7.47
CA ARG A 99 14.44 -3.62 -8.76
C ARG A 99 13.23 -2.85 -9.30
N LEU A 100 12.68 -1.90 -8.55
CA LEU A 100 11.58 -1.07 -9.03
C LEU A 100 12.08 -0.14 -10.13
N ASP A 101 11.37 -0.12 -11.25
CA ASP A 101 11.55 0.85 -12.31
C ASP A 101 10.46 1.93 -12.19
N PRO A 102 10.82 3.18 -11.83
CA PRO A 102 9.87 4.29 -11.71
C PRO A 102 9.15 4.64 -13.01
N SER A 103 9.70 4.29 -14.18
CA SER A 103 9.09 4.59 -15.48
C SER A 103 7.93 3.67 -15.83
N THR A 104 7.84 2.50 -15.20
CA THR A 104 6.83 1.46 -15.48
C THR A 104 5.94 1.13 -14.27
N THR A 105 6.01 1.96 -13.23
CA THR A 105 5.36 1.70 -11.94
C THR A 105 4.50 2.86 -11.45
N ASP A 106 3.19 2.68 -11.46
CA ASP A 106 2.22 3.70 -11.02
C ASP A 106 2.17 3.89 -9.50
N LEU A 107 1.81 2.83 -8.77
CA LEU A 107 1.72 2.85 -7.31
C LEU A 107 2.56 1.73 -6.71
N VAL A 108 3.49 2.12 -5.82
CA VAL A 108 4.24 1.20 -4.96
C VAL A 108 3.78 1.39 -3.52
N VAL A 109 3.51 0.27 -2.84
CA VAL A 109 3.29 0.25 -1.40
C VAL A 109 4.33 -0.67 -0.77
N VAL A 110 5.08 -0.16 0.19
CA VAL A 110 6.01 -0.94 1.02
C VAL A 110 5.42 -1.02 2.42
N SER A 111 5.00 -2.21 2.85
CA SER A 111 4.48 -2.43 4.20
C SER A 111 5.57 -2.93 5.14
N GLY A 112 5.51 -2.49 6.39
CA GLY A 112 6.43 -2.91 7.44
C GLY A 112 7.92 -2.78 7.10
N PRO A 113 8.42 -1.67 6.50
CA PRO A 113 9.83 -1.58 6.15
C PRO A 113 10.71 -1.81 7.37
N CYS A 114 10.40 -1.18 8.50
CA CYS A 114 11.12 -1.35 9.76
C CYS A 114 11.05 -2.77 10.33
N SER A 115 9.96 -3.51 10.11
CA SER A 115 9.83 -4.90 10.61
C SER A 115 10.94 -5.77 10.02
N ALA A 116 11.17 -5.68 8.71
CA ALA A 116 12.24 -6.44 8.06
C ALA A 116 13.66 -6.06 8.52
N PHE A 117 13.88 -4.83 9.00
CA PHE A 117 15.19 -4.33 9.45
C PHE A 117 15.43 -4.45 10.96
N PHE A 118 14.37 -4.57 11.78
CA PHE A 118 14.48 -4.66 13.24
C PHE A 118 14.25 -6.07 13.78
N ASP A 119 13.76 -6.99 12.93
CA ASP A 119 13.65 -8.41 13.25
C ASP A 119 14.94 -9.20 12.93
N GLU A 120 15.99 -8.54 12.39
CA GLU A 120 17.37 -9.05 12.30
C GLU A 120 18.18 -8.68 13.56
#